data_AF-A0A212FL71-F1
#
_entry.id   AF-A0A212FL71-F1
#
_cell.length_a   1.000
_cell.length_b   1.000
_cell.length_c   1.000
_cell.angle_alpha   90.00
_cell.angle_beta   90.00
_cell.angle_gamma   90.00
#
_symmetry.space_group_name_H-M   'P 1'
#
loop_
_entity.id
_entity.type
_entity.pdbx_description
1 polymer ?
#
loop_
_entity_poly.entity_id
_entity_poly.type
_entity_poly.pdbx_seq_one_letter_code
_entity_poly.pdbx_strand_id
1 'polypeptide(L)'
;MLKDLRTDIQEEPKKALLWSTGIATAIALCRNNPDELDYRNQIKKITNEVILVSEECRNVNSLEHLNYVQRCYNEGVIHYANLGILSFMYITDLNDSCDLFKNQCSYLKPSYLSLYSRIVDVGFIGKWWNLHIKTTNYDVNI
;
A
#
# COMPACT_ATOMS: atom_id res chain seq x y z
N MET A 1 -31.31 22.66 -12.89
CA MET A 1 -30.08 22.06 -12.32
C MET A 1 -29.24 23.04 -11.51
N LEU A 2 -28.57 24.04 -12.10
CA LEU A 2 -27.74 25.00 -11.31
C LEU A 2 -28.55 25.91 -10.38
N LYS A 3 -29.77 26.28 -10.78
CA LYS A 3 -30.69 27.04 -9.92
C LYS A 3 -31.16 26.20 -8.72
N ASP A 4 -31.53 24.95 -8.97
CA ASP A 4 -31.99 23.99 -7.94
C ASP A 4 -30.88 23.72 -6.91
N LEU A 5 -29.65 23.46 -7.37
CA LEU A 5 -28.48 23.30 -6.49
C LEU A 5 -28.23 24.52 -5.59
N ARG A 6 -28.46 25.74 -6.09
CA ARG A 6 -28.28 26.95 -5.31
C ARG A 6 -29.33 27.05 -4.20
N THR A 7 -30.59 26.73 -4.50
CA THR A 7 -31.67 26.67 -3.50
C THR A 7 -31.38 25.61 -2.45
N ASP A 8 -30.94 24.40 -2.85
CA ASP A 8 -30.61 23.32 -1.91
C ASP A 8 -29.47 23.71 -0.93
N ILE A 9 -28.45 24.43 -1.42
CA ILE A 9 -27.35 24.95 -0.59
C ILE A 9 -27.85 25.99 0.42
N GLN A 10 -28.83 26.81 0.03
CA GLN A 10 -29.39 27.86 0.90
C GLN A 10 -30.35 27.29 1.95
N GLU A 11 -31.11 26.26 1.59
CA GLU A 11 -32.05 25.59 2.49
C GLU A 11 -31.32 24.75 3.56
N GLU A 12 -30.26 24.04 3.19
CA GLU A 12 -29.52 23.15 4.11
C GLU A 12 -27.99 23.32 4.04
N PRO A 13 -27.45 24.47 4.50
CA PRO A 13 -26.02 24.80 4.34
C PRO A 13 -25.09 23.83 5.05
N LYS A 14 -25.54 23.20 6.16
CA LYS A 14 -24.76 22.20 6.89
C LYS A 14 -24.56 20.92 6.08
N LYS A 15 -25.59 20.46 5.37
CA LYS A 15 -25.48 19.26 4.52
C LYS A 15 -24.63 19.55 3.29
N ALA A 16 -24.83 20.72 2.67
CA ALA A 16 -24.00 21.17 1.56
C ALA A 16 -22.51 21.23 1.94
N LEU A 17 -22.18 21.78 3.12
CA LEU A 17 -20.82 21.83 3.63
C LEU A 17 -20.26 20.40 3.81
N LEU A 18 -20.99 19.52 4.50
CA LEU A 18 -20.57 18.12 4.71
C LEU A 18 -20.25 17.39 3.40
N TRP A 19 -21.13 17.49 2.40
CA TRP A 19 -20.91 16.87 1.09
C TRP A 19 -19.72 17.49 0.35
N SER A 20 -19.60 18.81 0.34
CA SER A 20 -18.50 19.50 -0.33
C SER A 20 -17.14 19.15 0.29
N THR A 21 -17.04 19.12 1.63
CA THR A 21 -15.84 18.69 2.35
C THR A 21 -15.53 17.22 2.13
N GLY A 22 -16.55 16.34 2.12
CA GLY A 22 -16.37 14.93 1.82
C GLY A 22 -15.80 14.69 0.43
N ILE A 23 -16.36 15.35 -0.60
CA ILE A 23 -15.88 15.24 -1.99
C ILE A 23 -14.47 15.81 -2.12
N ALA A 24 -14.20 16.99 -1.55
CA ALA A 24 -12.87 17.60 -1.59
C ALA A 24 -11.82 16.71 -0.93
N THR A 25 -12.14 16.10 0.21
CA THR A 25 -11.27 15.17 0.93
C THR A 25 -11.03 13.90 0.11
N ALA A 26 -12.08 13.31 -0.46
CA ALA A 26 -11.96 12.13 -1.30
C ALA A 26 -11.05 12.39 -2.52
N ILE A 27 -11.22 13.53 -3.19
CA ILE A 27 -10.37 13.93 -4.32
C ILE A 27 -8.91 14.12 -3.87
N ALA A 28 -8.69 14.78 -2.73
CA ALA A 28 -7.35 14.97 -2.19
C ALA A 28 -6.69 13.63 -1.85
N LEU A 29 -7.43 12.68 -1.27
CA LEU A 29 -6.92 11.35 -0.94
C LEU A 29 -6.63 10.53 -2.20
N CYS A 30 -7.51 10.53 -3.20
CA CYS A 30 -7.26 9.85 -4.48
C CYS A 30 -6.00 10.39 -5.17
N ARG A 31 -5.77 11.71 -5.12
CA ARG A 31 -4.58 12.33 -5.71
C ARG A 31 -3.29 11.99 -4.95
N ASN A 32 -3.40 11.79 -3.64
CA ASN A 32 -2.28 11.44 -2.79
C ASN A 32 -2.16 9.92 -2.58
N ASN A 33 -2.84 9.09 -3.37
CA ASN A 33 -2.76 7.64 -3.21
C ASN A 33 -1.41 7.13 -3.74
N PRO A 34 -0.60 6.41 -2.95
CA PRO A 34 0.71 5.98 -3.41
C PRO A 34 0.61 4.88 -4.47
N ASP A 35 1.61 4.87 -5.36
CA ASP A 35 1.75 3.94 -6.48
C ASP A 35 2.81 2.86 -6.19
N GLU A 36 2.86 1.81 -7.00
CA GLU A 36 3.87 0.75 -6.91
C GLU A 36 5.30 1.31 -7.04
N LEU A 37 5.50 2.25 -7.97
CA LEU A 37 6.80 2.89 -8.16
C LEU A 37 7.26 3.65 -6.91
N ASP A 38 6.33 4.32 -6.23
CA ASP A 38 6.61 5.03 -4.98
C ASP A 38 7.02 4.04 -3.87
N TYR A 39 6.32 2.92 -3.74
CA TYR A 39 6.71 1.86 -2.79
C TYR A 39 8.14 1.36 -3.03
N ARG A 40 8.45 1.02 -4.29
CA ARG A 40 9.78 0.52 -4.66
C ARG A 40 10.87 1.55 -4.43
N ASN A 41 10.57 2.83 -4.65
CA ASN A 41 11.50 3.92 -4.35
C ASN A 41 11.71 4.11 -2.85
N GLN A 42 10.65 4.00 -2.04
CA GLN A 42 10.74 4.07 -0.58
C GLN A 42 11.59 2.93 -0.01
N ILE A 43 11.39 1.69 -0.48
CA ILE A 43 12.22 0.55 -0.06
C ILE A 43 13.69 0.82 -0.35
N LYS A 44 14.04 1.20 -1.60
CA LYS A 44 15.43 1.49 -1.97
C LYS A 44 16.03 2.59 -1.10
N LYS A 45 15.26 3.65 -0.83
CA LYS A 45 15.69 4.76 0.01
C LYS A 45 15.99 4.28 1.43
N ILE A 46 15.07 3.55 2.05
CA ILE A 46 15.24 3.02 3.41
C ILE A 46 16.40 2.03 3.46
N THR A 47 16.52 1.12 2.49
CA THR A 47 17.66 0.18 2.41
C THR A 47 19.00 0.91 2.36
N ASN A 48 19.08 2.00 1.58
CA ASN A 48 20.30 2.82 1.52
C ASN A 48 20.60 3.48 2.86
N GLU A 49 19.59 3.99 3.57
CA GLU A 49 19.75 4.58 4.91
C GLU A 49 20.21 3.52 5.94
N VAL A 50 19.60 2.34 5.92
CA VAL A 50 19.95 1.21 6.81
C VAL A 50 21.38 0.71 6.59
N ILE A 51 21.88 0.73 5.35
CA ILE A 51 23.27 0.33 5.04
C ILE A 51 24.30 1.28 5.68
N LEU A 52 23.94 2.54 5.92
CA LEU A 52 24.84 3.52 6.56
C LEU A 52 24.96 3.31 8.07
N VAL A 53 24.04 2.56 8.68
CA VAL A 53 24.05 2.26 10.11
C VAL A 53 24.95 1.05 10.39
N SER A 54 25.76 1.14 11.45
CA SER A 54 26.59 0.03 11.92
C SER A 54 25.75 -1.22 12.20
N GLU A 55 26.28 -2.40 11.89
CA GLU A 55 25.55 -3.66 12.00
C GLU A 55 25.01 -3.93 13.40
N GLU A 56 25.72 -3.48 14.44
CA GLU A 56 25.37 -3.65 15.85
C GLU A 56 24.18 -2.79 16.29
N CYS A 57 23.89 -1.71 15.57
CA CYS A 57 22.81 -0.77 15.90
C CYS A 57 21.55 -1.00 15.05
N ARG A 58 21.56 -1.94 14.09
CA ARG A 58 20.42 -2.18 13.21
C ARG A 58 19.37 -3.06 13.87
N ASN A 59 18.10 -2.74 13.67
CA ASN A 59 17.00 -3.60 14.06
C ASN A 59 16.86 -4.80 13.12
N VAL A 60 16.99 -6.01 13.67
CA VAL A 60 16.90 -7.28 12.90
C VAL A 60 15.53 -7.45 12.26
N ASN A 61 14.44 -7.11 12.95
CA ASN A 61 13.08 -7.28 12.43
C ASN A 61 12.81 -6.36 11.22
N SER A 62 13.32 -5.12 11.27
CA SER A 62 13.22 -4.18 10.15
C SER A 62 14.00 -4.70 8.94
N LEU A 63 15.21 -5.23 9.17
CA LEU A 63 16.06 -5.78 8.13
C LEU A 63 15.46 -7.04 7.49
N GLU A 64 14.93 -7.95 8.31
CA GLU A 64 14.23 -9.15 7.83
C GLU A 64 13.02 -8.79 6.96
N HIS A 65 12.26 -7.76 7.36
CA HIS A 65 11.13 -7.30 6.57
C HIS A 65 11.57 -6.72 5.20
N LEU A 66 12.60 -5.87 5.19
CA LEU A 66 13.14 -5.30 3.95
C LEU A 66 13.68 -6.41 3.01
N ASN A 67 14.44 -7.36 3.56
CA ASN A 67 14.96 -8.49 2.81
C ASN A 67 13.85 -9.39 2.26
N TYR A 68 12.81 -9.65 3.06
CA TYR A 68 11.64 -10.40 2.63
C TYR A 68 10.94 -9.73 1.44
N VAL A 69 10.67 -8.43 1.53
CA VAL A 69 9.99 -7.71 0.45
C VAL A 69 10.86 -7.67 -0.81
N GLN A 70 12.17 -7.43 -0.67
CA GLN A 70 13.10 -7.44 -1.81
C GLN A 70 13.18 -8.82 -2.47
N ARG A 71 13.15 -9.89 -1.68
CA ARG A 71 13.04 -11.27 -2.19
C ARG A 71 11.75 -11.48 -2.98
N CYS A 72 10.60 -11.01 -2.47
CA CYS A 72 9.33 -11.11 -3.18
C CYS A 72 9.32 -10.35 -4.52
N TYR A 73 9.99 -9.19 -4.57
CA TYR A 73 10.21 -8.48 -5.84
C TYR A 73 11.08 -9.27 -6.82
N ASN A 74 12.18 -9.86 -6.34
CA ASN A 74 13.07 -10.66 -7.18
C ASN A 74 12.39 -11.93 -7.70
N GLU A 75 11.52 -12.54 -6.89
CA GLU A 75 10.72 -13.71 -7.27
C GLU A 75 9.56 -13.34 -8.21
N GLY A 76 9.19 -12.05 -8.31
CA GLY A 76 8.07 -11.57 -9.14
C GLY A 76 6.70 -12.00 -8.62
N VAL A 77 6.57 -12.12 -7.29
CA VAL A 77 5.34 -12.61 -6.63
C VAL A 77 4.51 -11.51 -5.96
N ILE A 78 5.05 -10.28 -5.92
CA ILE A 78 4.38 -9.11 -5.34
C ILE A 78 3.58 -8.37 -6.41
N HIS A 79 2.38 -7.94 -6.05
CA HIS A 79 1.41 -7.29 -6.93
C HIS A 79 0.79 -6.07 -6.28
N TYR A 80 0.45 -5.10 -7.12
CA TYR A 80 -0.17 -3.84 -6.73
C TYR A 80 -1.65 -3.80 -7.14
N ALA A 81 -2.51 -3.35 -6.22
CA ALA A 81 -3.92 -3.09 -6.49
C ALA A 81 -4.32 -1.70 -5.99
N ASN A 82 -4.91 -0.89 -6.88
CA ASN A 82 -5.39 0.45 -6.57
C ASN A 82 -6.93 0.45 -6.44
N LEU A 83 -7.45 0.88 -5.29
CA LEU A 83 -8.88 1.07 -5.01
C LEU A 83 -9.27 2.57 -4.96
N GLY A 84 -8.51 3.43 -5.62
CA GLY A 84 -8.71 4.87 -5.71
C GLY A 84 -8.12 5.64 -4.52
N ILE A 85 -8.71 5.45 -3.34
CA ILE A 85 -8.28 6.13 -2.09
C ILE A 85 -7.23 5.29 -1.34
N LEU A 86 -7.29 3.97 -1.51
CA LEU A 86 -6.42 3.00 -0.87
C LEU A 86 -5.66 2.22 -1.93
N SER A 87 -4.41 1.93 -1.63
CA SER A 87 -3.55 1.04 -2.41
C SER A 87 -3.20 -0.19 -1.58
N PHE A 88 -3.08 -1.35 -2.22
CA PHE A 88 -2.68 -2.58 -1.57
C PHE A 88 -1.50 -3.20 -2.29
N MET A 89 -0.57 -3.72 -1.49
CA MET A 89 0.46 -4.64 -1.94
C MET A 89 0.11 -6.03 -1.42
N TYR A 90 0.05 -7.02 -2.30
CA TYR A 90 -0.23 -8.39 -1.92
C TYR A 90 0.72 -9.36 -2.62
N ILE A 91 0.90 -10.53 -2.01
CA ILE A 91 1.77 -11.59 -2.55
C ILE A 91 0.94 -12.75 -3.10
N THR A 92 1.43 -13.33 -4.19
CA THR A 92 0.96 -14.57 -4.80
C THR A 92 1.95 -15.70 -4.53
N ASP A 93 1.51 -16.96 -4.61
CA ASP A 93 2.42 -18.09 -4.31
C ASP A 93 3.40 -18.40 -5.45
N LEU A 94 3.08 -17.95 -6.66
CA LEU A 94 3.79 -18.25 -7.88
C LEU A 94 3.88 -16.98 -8.71
N ASN A 95 5.00 -16.82 -9.40
CA ASN A 95 5.17 -15.77 -10.39
C ASN A 95 4.21 -16.02 -11.56
N ASP A 96 3.59 -14.97 -12.08
CA ASP A 96 2.72 -15.04 -13.25
C ASP A 96 3.44 -15.59 -14.50
N SER A 97 4.76 -15.44 -14.54
CA SER A 97 5.62 -15.98 -15.61
C SER A 97 5.86 -17.49 -15.51
N CYS A 98 5.51 -18.13 -14.39
CA CYS A 98 5.68 -19.56 -14.20
C CYS A 98 4.46 -20.32 -14.75
N ASP A 99 4.68 -21.06 -15.84
CA ASP A 99 3.65 -21.90 -16.48
C ASP A 99 3.53 -23.28 -15.82
N LEU A 100 3.43 -23.30 -14.49
CA LEU A 100 3.23 -24.52 -13.73
C LEU A 100 1.74 -24.89 -13.70
N PHE A 101 1.44 -26.19 -13.70
CA PHE A 101 0.06 -26.68 -13.58
C PHE A 101 -0.69 -26.09 -12.36
N LYS A 102 0.04 -25.84 -11.27
CA LYS A 102 -0.49 -25.20 -10.05
C LYS A 102 -1.04 -23.78 -10.31
N ASN A 103 -0.49 -23.05 -11.28
CA ASN A 103 -0.94 -21.71 -11.67
C ASN A 103 -2.14 -21.76 -12.65
N GLN A 104 -2.15 -22.75 -13.55
CA GLN A 104 -3.22 -22.94 -14.54
C GLN A 104 -4.53 -23.46 -13.94
N CYS A 105 -4.45 -24.30 -12.90
CA CYS A 105 -5.62 -24.92 -12.29
C CYS A 105 -6.45 -23.93 -11.45
N SER A 106 -7.68 -23.65 -11.89
CA SER A 106 -8.61 -22.73 -11.20
C SER A 106 -8.98 -23.17 -9.78
N TYR A 107 -8.95 -24.47 -9.49
CA TYR A 107 -9.28 -25.03 -8.17
C TYR A 107 -8.15 -24.88 -7.15
N LEU A 108 -6.92 -24.61 -7.60
CA LEU A 108 -5.76 -24.38 -6.73
C LEU A 108 -5.56 -22.89 -6.43
N LYS A 109 -6.39 -22.01 -7.02
CA LYS A 109 -6.33 -20.57 -6.77
C LYS A 109 -6.78 -20.27 -5.33
N PRO A 110 -6.09 -19.34 -4.65
CA PRO A 110 -6.45 -18.96 -3.29
C PRO A 110 -7.88 -18.44 -3.23
N SER A 111 -8.60 -18.81 -2.16
CA SER A 111 -9.93 -18.27 -1.88
C SER A 111 -9.82 -16.77 -1.58
N TYR A 112 -10.87 -16.00 -1.92
CA TYR A 112 -10.93 -14.56 -1.63
C TYR A 112 -10.69 -14.24 -0.13
N LEU A 113 -11.09 -15.13 0.78
CA LEU A 113 -10.83 -14.98 2.22
C LEU A 113 -9.35 -15.10 2.59
N SER A 114 -8.57 -15.88 1.83
CA SER A 114 -7.13 -16.04 2.05
C SER A 114 -6.29 -14.91 1.48
N LEU A 115 -6.90 -13.98 0.73
CA LEU A 115 -6.20 -12.79 0.23
C LEU A 115 -5.84 -11.83 1.36
N TYR A 116 -6.67 -11.75 2.42
CA TYR A 116 -6.40 -10.86 3.55
C TYR A 116 -5.09 -11.21 4.27
N SER A 117 -4.78 -12.50 4.42
CA SER A 117 -3.52 -12.94 5.04
C SER A 117 -2.30 -12.77 4.14
N ARG A 118 -2.47 -12.38 2.88
CA ARG A 118 -1.41 -12.17 1.88
C ARG A 118 -1.12 -10.70 1.60
N ILE A 119 -1.80 -9.80 2.31
CA ILE A 119 -1.55 -8.36 2.20
C ILE A 119 -0.20 -8.06 2.89
N VAL A 120 0.72 -7.49 2.11
CA VAL A 120 2.04 -7.06 2.58
C VAL A 120 1.95 -5.66 3.14
N ASP A 121 1.26 -4.76 2.44
CA ASP A 121 1.21 -3.36 2.83
C ASP A 121 -0.07 -2.68 2.33
N VAL A 122 -0.46 -1.62 3.03
CA VAL A 122 -1.59 -0.76 2.72
C VAL A 122 -1.07 0.66 2.54
N GLY A 123 -1.28 1.18 1.35
CA GLY A 123 -1.02 2.55 0.97
C GLY A 123 -2.22 3.44 1.27
N PHE A 124 -2.00 4.49 2.04
CA PHE A 124 -3.03 5.50 2.35
C PHE A 124 -2.37 6.83 2.70
N ILE A 125 -2.92 7.95 2.22
CA ILE A 125 -2.38 9.31 2.44
C ILE A 125 -0.89 9.41 2.04
N GLY A 126 -0.55 8.92 0.85
CA GLY A 126 0.79 9.07 0.26
C GLY A 126 1.90 8.31 0.99
N LYS A 127 1.53 7.37 1.87
CA LYS A 127 2.48 6.54 2.63
C LYS A 127 2.06 5.09 2.61
N TRP A 128 3.06 4.23 2.68
CA TRP A 128 2.91 2.80 2.89
C TRP A 128 3.07 2.50 4.38
N TRP A 129 1.97 2.14 5.04
CA TRP A 129 1.90 2.15 6.49
C TRP A 129 2.65 1.00 7.14
N ASN A 130 2.58 -0.22 6.59
CA ASN A 130 3.26 -1.37 7.17
C ASN A 130 4.78 -1.21 7.05
N LEU A 131 5.26 -0.79 5.87
CA LEU A 131 6.66 -0.45 5.65
C LEU A 131 7.08 0.64 6.64
N HIS A 132 6.35 1.75 6.71
CA HIS A 132 6.68 2.85 7.61
C HIS A 132 6.79 2.41 9.08
N ILE A 133 5.81 1.67 9.59
CA ILE A 133 5.80 1.21 10.99
C ILE A 133 7.00 0.30 11.27
N LYS A 134 7.26 -0.66 10.38
CA LYS A 134 8.34 -1.65 10.55
C LYS A 134 9.73 -1.06 10.36
N THR A 135 9.86 0.04 9.62
CA THR A 135 11.14 0.67 9.34
C THR A 135 11.29 2.03 10.01
N THR A 136 10.43 2.45 10.94
CA THR A 136 10.61 3.75 11.62
C THR A 136 11.80 3.73 12.57
N ASN A 137 12.02 2.61 13.28
CA ASN A 137 13.08 2.45 14.28
C ASN A 137 14.15 1.47 13.80
N TYR A 138 14.65 1.66 12.58
CA TYR A 138 15.64 0.75 11.98
C TYR A 138 17.04 0.85 12.64
N ASP A 139 17.30 1.97 13.31
CA ASP A 139 18.55 2.35 13.99
C ASP A 139 18.52 2.11 15.51
N VAL A 140 17.42 1.59 16.02
CA VAL A 140 17.27 1.20 17.43
C VAL A 140 17.24 -0.32 17.52
N ASN A 141 18.28 -0.88 18.12
CA ASN A 141 18.34 -2.28 18.49
C ASN A 141 17.55 -2.46 19.81
N ILE A 142 16.47 -3.24 19.78
CA ILE A 142 15.62 -3.56 20.95
C ILE A 142 15.92 -4.99 21.38
#